data_AF-A0A836NZS5-F1
#
_entry.id   AF-A0A836NZS5-F1
#
_cell.length_a   1.000
_cell.length_b   1.000
_cell.length_c   1.000
_cell.angle_alpha   90.00
_cell.angle_beta   90.00
_cell.angle_gamma   90.00
#
_symmetry.space_group_name_H-M   'P 1'
#
loop_
_entity.id
_entity.type
_entity.pdbx_description
1 polymer ?
#
loop_
_entity_poly.entity_id
_entity_poly.type
_entity_poly.pdbx_seq_one_letter_code
_entity_poly.pdbx_strand_id
1 'polypeptide(L)'
;TALPSEIKRLTTIGGSATAKDTIHVSVRDESNAVYRCYGFGLYLADGTLFAAYGQPALLVEKSGAASVLLAIDVVLADVDTAQIIFGDTNFTDPAATVDVPGVVRLATDAQAIAGVDKERAVSPANLLAALDERLGEMGPT
;
A
#
# COMPACT_ATOMS: atom_id res chain seq x y z
N THR A 1 -7.77 14.78 19.17
CA THR A 1 -9.21 14.44 19.17
C THR A 1 -9.59 13.92 17.79
N ALA A 2 -10.35 12.84 17.70
CA ALA A 2 -10.75 12.23 16.42
C ALA A 2 -11.87 13.03 15.74
N LEU A 3 -11.97 12.95 14.41
CA LEU A 3 -13.10 13.51 13.65
C LEU A 3 -14.38 12.77 14.07
N PRO A 4 -15.54 13.44 14.21
CA PRO A 4 -16.80 12.74 14.37
C PRO A 4 -17.02 11.72 13.24
N SER A 5 -17.38 10.48 13.61
CA SER A 5 -17.57 9.36 12.67
C SER A 5 -16.30 8.97 11.88
N GLU A 6 -15.10 9.21 12.42
CA GLU A 6 -13.86 8.67 11.87
C GLU A 6 -13.87 7.15 11.90
N ILE A 7 -13.95 6.53 10.72
CA ILE A 7 -13.99 5.08 10.55
C ILE A 7 -12.59 4.45 10.60
N LYS A 8 -11.58 5.18 10.13
CA LYS A 8 -10.22 4.70 9.99
C LYS A 8 -9.23 5.83 9.77
N ARG A 9 -8.03 5.67 10.34
CA ARG A 9 -6.88 6.53 10.08
C ARG A 9 -5.84 5.81 9.23
N LEU A 10 -5.30 6.50 8.23
CA LEU A 10 -4.26 5.99 7.33
C LEU A 10 -3.00 6.85 7.47
N THR A 11 -1.84 6.20 7.51
CA THR A 11 -0.52 6.86 7.56
C THR A 11 0.23 6.71 6.23
N THR A 12 -0.28 5.88 5.33
CA THR A 12 0.16 5.65 3.95
C THR A 12 -0.37 6.76 3.04
N ILE A 13 0.12 7.97 3.30
CA ILE A 13 -0.23 9.21 2.60
C ILE A 13 1.05 9.84 2.05
N GLY A 14 1.00 10.27 0.80
CA GLY A 14 2.04 11.10 0.18
C GLY A 14 1.37 12.22 -0.59
N GLY A 15 2.11 13.28 -0.91
CA GLY A 15 1.53 14.38 -1.66
C GLY A 15 2.54 15.42 -2.10
N SER A 16 2.03 16.46 -2.75
CA SER A 16 2.80 17.64 -3.11
C SER A 16 1.87 18.84 -3.28
N ALA A 17 2.42 20.04 -3.07
CA ALA A 17 1.78 21.26 -3.54
C ALA A 17 1.94 21.35 -5.06
N THR A 18 0.82 21.37 -5.79
CA THR A 18 0.81 21.45 -7.27
C THR A 18 0.59 22.88 -7.76
N ALA A 19 0.02 23.75 -6.92
CA ALA A 19 -0.06 25.20 -7.12
C ALA A 19 -0.05 25.91 -5.76
N LYS A 20 -0.02 27.26 -5.75
CA LYS A 20 0.03 28.08 -4.51
C LYS A 20 -1.13 27.82 -3.54
N ASP A 21 -2.28 27.44 -4.08
CA ASP A 21 -3.51 27.16 -3.35
C ASP A 21 -3.95 25.70 -3.50
N THR A 22 -3.23 24.88 -4.26
CA THR A 22 -3.67 23.52 -4.58
C THR A 22 -2.66 22.47 -4.12
N ILE A 23 -3.15 21.47 -3.41
CA ILE A 23 -2.39 20.28 -3.02
C ILE A 23 -2.93 19.05 -3.74
N HIS A 24 -2.02 18.16 -4.12
CA HIS A 24 -2.33 16.81 -4.55
C HIS A 24 -1.95 15.83 -3.44
N VAL A 25 -2.90 14.98 -3.05
CA VAL A 25 -2.73 14.00 -1.98
C VAL A 25 -3.09 12.62 -2.52
N SER A 26 -2.18 11.67 -2.37
CA SER A 26 -2.40 10.27 -2.66
C SER A 26 -2.44 9.47 -1.36
N VAL A 27 -3.40 8.56 -1.26
CA VAL A 27 -3.62 7.69 -0.10
C VAL A 27 -3.72 6.25 -0.58
N ARG A 28 -3.02 5.34 0.10
CA ARG A 28 -3.07 3.89 -0.15
C ARG A 28 -3.64 3.17 1.06
N ASP A 29 -4.54 2.21 0.86
CA ASP A 29 -5.00 1.30 1.91
C ASP A 29 -5.02 -0.15 1.42
N GLU A 30 -4.09 -0.95 1.94
CA GLU A 30 -3.91 -2.38 1.64
C GLU A 30 -4.35 -3.28 2.79
N SER A 31 -4.87 -2.71 3.88
CA SER A 31 -5.35 -3.52 5.01
C SER A 31 -6.60 -4.32 4.64
N ASN A 32 -7.00 -5.26 5.49
CA ASN A 32 -8.22 -6.03 5.28
C ASN A 32 -9.51 -5.30 5.75
N ALA A 33 -9.42 -4.01 6.07
CA ALA A 33 -10.56 -3.22 6.52
C ALA A 33 -11.62 -3.08 5.40
N VAL A 34 -12.88 -3.22 5.79
CA VAL A 34 -14.07 -3.06 4.92
C VAL A 34 -14.79 -1.79 5.34
N TYR A 35 -15.02 -0.87 4.40
CA TYR A 35 -15.72 0.36 4.72
C TYR A 35 -16.33 1.06 3.50
N ARG A 36 -17.27 1.95 3.81
CA ARG A 36 -17.79 2.97 2.91
C ARG A 36 -17.37 4.34 3.43
N CYS A 37 -16.76 5.13 2.57
CA CYS A 37 -16.25 6.46 2.87
C CYS A 37 -17.08 7.51 2.14
N TYR A 38 -17.53 8.52 2.87
CA TYR A 38 -18.30 9.67 2.37
C TYR A 38 -17.57 10.99 2.58
N GLY A 39 -16.44 10.96 3.29
CA GLY A 39 -15.63 12.12 3.60
C GLY A 39 -14.28 11.72 4.16
N PHE A 40 -13.34 12.66 4.15
CA PHE A 40 -11.98 12.47 4.66
C PHE A 40 -11.54 13.70 5.46
N GLY A 41 -10.61 13.47 6.39
CA GLY A 41 -9.92 14.52 7.13
C GLY A 41 -8.42 14.42 6.91
N LEU A 42 -7.76 15.57 6.75
CA LEU A 42 -6.29 15.66 6.70
C LEU A 42 -5.80 16.13 8.07
N TYR A 43 -4.85 15.38 8.63
CA TYR A 43 -4.22 15.69 9.90
C TYR A 43 -2.77 16.11 9.69
N LEU A 44 -2.33 17.12 10.45
CA LEU A 44 -0.91 17.46 10.57
C LEU A 44 -0.20 16.43 11.46
N ALA A 45 1.14 16.42 11.39
CA ALA A 45 1.97 15.49 12.16
C ALA A 45 1.81 15.61 13.69
N ASP A 46 1.40 16.78 14.17
CA ASP A 46 1.10 17.05 15.59
C ASP A 46 -0.29 16.52 16.03
N GLY A 47 -1.08 15.97 15.09
CA GLY A 47 -2.43 15.47 15.33
C GLY A 47 -3.52 16.53 15.20
N THR A 48 -3.19 17.75 14.81
CA THR A 48 -4.16 18.82 14.52
C THR A 48 -4.93 18.49 13.23
N LEU A 49 -6.26 18.60 13.26
CA LEU A 49 -7.09 18.48 12.05
C LEU A 49 -6.88 19.73 11.18
N PHE A 50 -6.29 19.54 10.01
CA PHE A 50 -6.00 20.61 9.06
C PHE A 50 -7.20 20.93 8.16
N ALA A 51 -7.81 19.90 7.58
CA ALA A 51 -8.95 20.04 6.67
C ALA A 51 -9.89 18.85 6.79
N ALA A 52 -11.16 19.06 6.46
CA ALA A 52 -12.14 17.99 6.35
C ALA A 52 -13.07 18.25 5.15
N TYR A 53 -13.43 17.17 4.46
CA TYR A 53 -14.37 17.19 3.35
C TYR A 53 -15.37 16.04 3.53
N GLY A 54 -16.62 16.27 3.15
CA GLY A 54 -17.65 15.23 3.16
C GLY A 54 -18.80 15.57 2.22
N GLN A 55 -19.43 14.53 1.68
CA GLN A 55 -20.56 14.65 0.75
C GLN A 55 -21.56 13.51 0.97
N PRO A 56 -22.84 13.67 0.58
CA PRO A 56 -23.85 12.62 0.75
C PRO A 56 -23.65 11.41 -0.19
N ALA A 57 -22.94 11.59 -1.30
CA ALA A 57 -22.62 10.51 -2.24
C ALA A 57 -21.35 9.74 -1.81
N LEU A 58 -21.34 8.43 -2.07
CA LEU A 58 -20.20 7.57 -1.74
C LEU A 58 -18.92 8.03 -2.46
N LEU A 59 -17.82 8.20 -1.73
CA LEU A 59 -16.49 8.49 -2.29
C LEU A 59 -15.73 7.21 -2.61
N VAL A 60 -15.65 6.28 -1.65
CA VAL A 60 -14.92 5.02 -1.78
C VAL A 60 -15.67 3.91 -1.06
N GLU A 61 -15.82 2.77 -1.71
CA GLU A 61 -16.21 1.51 -1.04
C GLU A 61 -15.07 0.51 -1.19
N LYS A 62 -14.62 -0.02 -0.05
CA LYS A 62 -13.51 -0.95 0.04
C LYS A 62 -13.98 -2.28 0.61
N SER A 63 -13.61 -3.37 -0.06
CA SER A 63 -13.71 -4.72 0.46
C SER A 63 -12.37 -5.18 1.07
N GLY A 64 -12.40 -6.20 1.93
CA GLY A 64 -11.22 -6.64 2.67
C GLY A 64 -10.13 -7.26 1.80
N ALA A 65 -10.50 -7.78 0.61
CA ALA A 65 -9.56 -8.34 -0.36
C ALA A 65 -9.04 -7.31 -1.37
N ALA A 66 -9.57 -6.07 -1.36
CA ALA A 66 -9.21 -5.04 -2.32
C ALA A 66 -8.30 -3.98 -1.67
N SER A 67 -7.27 -3.56 -2.39
CA SER A 67 -6.48 -2.37 -2.08
C SER A 67 -7.16 -1.12 -2.66
N VAL A 68 -7.13 -0.02 -1.92
CA VAL A 68 -7.60 1.29 -2.42
C VAL A 68 -6.41 2.21 -2.66
N LEU A 69 -6.41 2.86 -3.82
CA LEU A 69 -5.58 4.03 -4.11
C LEU A 69 -6.54 5.19 -4.38
N LEU A 70 -6.48 6.23 -3.55
CA LEU A 70 -7.29 7.42 -3.70
C LEU A 70 -6.38 8.62 -3.89
N ALA A 71 -6.56 9.32 -5.00
CA ALA A 71 -5.92 10.61 -5.27
C ALA A 71 -6.95 11.73 -5.10
N ILE A 72 -6.54 12.81 -4.45
CA ILE A 72 -7.40 13.94 -4.08
C ILE A 72 -6.64 15.23 -4.40
N ASP A 73 -7.25 16.08 -5.22
CA ASP A 73 -6.81 17.45 -5.43
C ASP A 73 -7.66 18.38 -4.57
N VAL A 74 -7.02 19.18 -3.72
CA VAL A 74 -7.70 20.11 -2.79
C VAL A 74 -7.21 21.52 -3.08
N VAL A 75 -8.16 22.42 -3.35
CA VAL A 75 -7.93 23.86 -3.43
C VAL A 75 -8.23 24.50 -2.07
N LEU A 76 -7.24 25.18 -1.50
CA LEU A 76 -7.29 25.88 -0.23
C LEU A 76 -7.57 27.36 -0.45
N ALA A 77 -8.60 27.90 0.20
CA ALA A 77 -9.06 29.26 -0.09
C ALA A 77 -8.12 30.37 0.44
N ASP A 78 -7.42 30.13 1.56
CA ASP A 78 -6.63 31.18 2.24
C ASP A 78 -5.32 30.64 2.86
N VAL A 79 -4.88 29.44 2.47
CA VAL A 79 -3.65 28.82 2.96
C VAL A 79 -2.64 28.72 1.84
N ASP A 80 -1.44 29.24 2.07
CA ASP A 80 -0.30 29.03 1.16
C ASP A 80 0.19 27.59 1.28
N THR A 81 0.04 26.81 0.22
CA THR A 81 0.42 25.39 0.18
C THR A 81 1.93 25.19 0.30
N ALA A 82 2.76 26.21 0.09
CA ALA A 82 4.20 26.14 0.30
C ALA A 82 4.58 25.88 1.76
N GLN A 83 3.66 26.10 2.71
CA GLN A 83 3.85 25.76 4.12
C GLN A 83 3.48 24.31 4.46
N ILE A 84 2.92 23.56 3.50
CA ILE A 84 2.49 22.18 3.68
C ILE A 84 3.57 21.26 3.13
N ILE A 85 4.26 20.56 4.02
CA ILE A 85 5.24 19.55 3.66
C ILE A 85 4.56 18.20 3.72
N PHE A 86 4.53 17.51 2.58
CA PHE A 86 4.08 16.12 2.49
C PHE A 86 5.27 15.17 2.59
N GLY A 87 4.99 13.93 3.00
CA GLY A 87 5.91 12.81 2.77
C GLY A 87 5.99 12.44 1.29
N ASP A 88 6.95 11.58 0.95
CA ASP A 88 7.12 11.05 -0.39
C ASP A 88 5.89 10.21 -0.83
N THR A 89 5.45 10.38 -2.08
CA THR A 89 4.41 9.54 -2.72
C THR A 89 4.95 8.19 -3.18
N ASN A 90 6.21 7.88 -2.88
CA ASN A 90 6.81 6.62 -3.20
C ASN A 90 6.23 5.48 -2.35
N PHE A 91 5.11 4.93 -2.81
CA PHE A 91 4.53 3.70 -2.31
C PHE A 91 5.31 2.49 -2.84
N THR A 92 6.62 2.45 -2.57
CA THR A 92 7.43 1.29 -2.95
C THR A 92 6.92 0.08 -2.17
N ASP A 93 6.50 -0.95 -2.88
CA ASP A 93 6.18 -2.22 -2.24
C ASP A 93 7.47 -2.74 -1.57
N PRO A 94 7.47 -3.00 -0.26
CA PRO A 94 8.68 -3.43 0.43
C PRO A 94 9.11 -4.81 -0.08
N ALA A 95 10.37 -5.17 0.16
CA ALA A 95 10.79 -6.56 -0.03
C ALA A 95 9.94 -7.48 0.85
N ALA A 96 9.44 -8.58 0.29
CA ALA A 96 8.68 -9.54 1.06
C ALA A 96 9.55 -10.13 2.18
N THR A 97 9.01 -10.22 3.39
CA THR A 97 9.60 -10.95 4.50
C THR A 97 8.62 -11.99 5.03
N VAL A 98 9.04 -12.79 6.00
CA VAL A 98 8.15 -13.78 6.64
C VAL A 98 6.96 -13.11 7.33
N ASP A 99 7.17 -11.91 7.89
CA ASP A 99 6.15 -11.19 8.66
C ASP A 99 5.45 -10.09 7.85
N VAL A 100 6.09 -9.61 6.77
CA VAL A 100 5.62 -8.45 5.99
C VAL A 100 5.39 -8.87 4.53
N PRO A 101 4.15 -8.75 4.01
CA PRO A 101 3.89 -8.98 2.60
C PRO A 101 4.62 -7.93 1.74
N GLY A 102 5.13 -8.35 0.59
CA GLY A 102 5.90 -7.49 -0.29
C GLY A 102 6.23 -8.16 -1.62
N VAL A 103 7.17 -7.58 -2.36
CA VAL A 103 7.63 -8.10 -3.65
C VAL A 103 8.83 -9.03 -3.44
N VAL A 104 8.79 -10.20 -4.07
CA VAL A 104 9.88 -11.19 -4.06
C VAL A 104 10.19 -11.64 -5.48
N ARG A 105 11.46 -11.90 -5.77
CA ARG A 105 11.88 -12.44 -7.07
C ARG A 105 11.66 -13.96 -7.10
N LEU A 106 11.20 -14.48 -8.24
CA LEU A 106 11.12 -15.93 -8.45
C LEU A 106 12.52 -16.55 -8.62
N ALA A 107 12.71 -17.74 -8.06
CA ALA A 107 13.92 -18.54 -8.23
C ALA A 107 14.02 -19.13 -9.64
N THR A 108 15.25 -19.35 -10.12
CA THR A 108 15.51 -20.24 -11.25
C THR A 108 15.59 -21.70 -10.78
N ASP A 109 15.48 -22.68 -11.70
CA ASP A 109 15.61 -24.10 -11.35
C ASP A 109 16.95 -24.41 -10.68
N ALA A 110 18.06 -23.87 -11.21
CA ALA A 110 19.38 -24.03 -10.61
C ALA A 110 19.46 -23.48 -9.18
N GLN A 111 18.78 -22.36 -8.90
CA GLN A 111 18.72 -21.77 -7.56
C GLN A 111 17.86 -22.62 -6.62
N ALA A 112 16.75 -23.17 -7.10
CA ALA A 112 15.90 -24.06 -6.34
C ALA A 112 16.60 -25.39 -6.02
N ILE A 113 17.32 -25.97 -6.98
CA ILE A 113 18.13 -27.18 -6.80
C ILE A 113 19.25 -26.93 -5.77
N ALA A 114 19.94 -25.78 -5.85
CA ALA A 114 20.99 -25.43 -4.90
C ALA A 114 20.43 -25.23 -3.47
N GLY A 115 19.23 -24.67 -3.33
CA GLY A 115 18.51 -24.59 -2.06
C GLY A 115 19.16 -23.72 -0.98
N VAL A 116 20.07 -22.81 -1.36
CA VAL A 116 20.81 -21.94 -0.42
C VAL A 116 20.22 -20.53 -0.27
N ASP A 117 19.40 -20.13 -1.23
CA ASP A 117 18.85 -18.78 -1.34
C ASP A 117 17.59 -18.63 -0.49
N LYS A 118 17.57 -17.62 0.39
CA LYS A 118 16.46 -17.33 1.30
C LYS A 118 15.59 -16.15 0.83
N GLU A 119 15.96 -15.47 -0.25
CA GLU A 119 15.35 -14.21 -0.68
C GLU A 119 14.43 -14.38 -1.90
N ARG A 120 14.24 -15.62 -2.39
CA ARG A 120 13.48 -15.91 -3.61
C ARG A 120 12.35 -16.89 -3.35
N ALA A 121 11.24 -16.70 -4.07
CA ALA A 121 10.11 -17.63 -4.03
C ALA A 121 10.26 -18.73 -5.09
N VAL A 122 9.87 -19.96 -4.72
CA VAL A 122 9.86 -21.11 -5.64
C VAL A 122 8.52 -21.22 -6.35
N SER A 123 8.54 -21.48 -7.66
CA SER A 123 7.36 -21.89 -8.41
C SER A 123 7.17 -23.41 -8.34
N PRO A 124 5.98 -23.95 -8.68
CA PRO A 124 5.76 -25.40 -8.76
C PRO A 124 6.74 -26.11 -9.70
N ALA A 125 7.14 -25.48 -10.81
CA ALA A 125 8.12 -26.04 -11.74
C ALA A 125 9.52 -26.14 -11.11
N ASN A 126 9.93 -25.11 -10.35
CA ASN A 126 11.22 -25.14 -9.65
C ASN A 126 11.27 -26.22 -8.57
N LEU A 127 10.13 -26.44 -7.89
CA LEU A 127 10.01 -27.51 -6.90
C LEU A 127 10.14 -28.89 -7.57
N LEU A 128 9.50 -29.10 -8.72
CA LEU A 128 9.63 -30.34 -9.48
C LEU A 128 11.10 -30.58 -9.88
N ALA A 129 11.78 -29.59 -10.44
CA ALA A 129 13.19 -29.69 -10.83
C ALA A 129 14.11 -30.07 -9.64
N ALA A 130 13.86 -29.49 -8.46
CA ALA A 130 14.61 -29.83 -7.25
C ALA A 130 14.33 -31.25 -6.74
N LEU A 131 13.09 -31.74 -6.91
CA LEU A 131 12.71 -33.10 -6.54
C LEU A 131 13.28 -34.15 -7.50
N ASP A 132 13.24 -33.90 -8.81
CA ASP A 132 13.78 -34.80 -9.82
C ASP A 132 15.30 -34.96 -9.65
N GLU A 133 16.04 -33.89 -9.35
CA GLU A 133 17.48 -33.96 -9.08
C GLU A 133 17.80 -34.81 -7.83
N ARG A 134 16.93 -34.75 -6.80
CA ARG A 134 17.15 -35.45 -5.52
C ARG A 134 16.68 -36.90 -5.54
N LEU A 135 15.65 -37.22 -6.30
CA LEU A 135 14.94 -38.51 -6.25
C LEU A 135 15.03 -39.31 -7.56
N GLY A 136 15.55 -38.72 -8.63
CA GLY A 136 15.49 -39.25 -10.01
C GLY A 136 14.19 -38.85 -10.72
N GLU A 137 14.18 -38.89 -12.06
CA GLU A 137 12.95 -38.66 -12.86
C GLU A 137 11.85 -39.61 -12.35
N MET A 138 10.78 -39.04 -11.77
CA MET A 138 9.64 -39.73 -11.14
C MET A 138 9.87 -40.29 -9.72
N GLY A 139 10.22 -39.44 -8.75
CA GLY A 139 10.09 -39.74 -7.30
C GLY A 139 8.66 -40.16 -6.87
N PRO A 140 8.51 -40.84 -5.71
CA PRO A 140 7.45 -41.83 -5.46
C PRO A 140 6.02 -41.28 -5.64
N THR A 141 5.23 -42.02 -6.43
CA THR A 141 3.76 -41.86 -6.55
C THR A 141 3.03 -42.16 -5.25
#